data_AF-A0A4Q3VXJ1-F1
#
_entry.id   AF-A0A4Q3VXJ1-F1
#
_cell.length_a   1.000
_cell.length_b   1.000
_cell.length_c   1.000
_cell.angle_alpha   90.00
_cell.angle_beta   90.00
_cell.angle_gamma   90.00
#
_symmetry.space_group_name_H-M   'P 1'
#
loop_
_entity.id
_entity.type
_entity.pdbx_description
1 polymer ?
#
loop_
_entity_poly.entity_id
_entity_poly.type
_entity_poly.pdbx_seq_one_letter_code
_entity_poly.pdbx_strand_id
1 'polypeptide(L)'
;MECARCAAPIETEIKFIIDEQFNVKGIASSLSSQDYARVVDDEPFPLFEENNLMVEALLRQGLLLAMPDQPLCTNSWDEPCPVDASEQTNGQRVEESRPEFASLQNLLKPEEEA
;
A
#
# COMPACT_ATOMS: atom_id res chain seq x y z
N MET A 1 -4.41 4.35 -4.24
CA MET A 1 -3.02 4.15 -3.80
C MET A 1 -2.23 5.41 -4.11
N GLU A 2 -0.99 5.56 -3.65
CA GLU A 2 -0.15 6.73 -3.95
C GLU A 2 1.11 6.30 -4.69
N CYS A 3 1.60 7.13 -5.60
CA CYS A 3 2.84 6.85 -6.29
C CYS A 3 4.04 6.98 -5.34
N ALA A 4 4.90 5.96 -5.30
CA ALA A 4 6.12 5.98 -4.49
C ALA A 4 7.11 7.12 -4.85
N ARG A 5 6.95 7.77 -6.01
CA ARG A 5 7.83 8.86 -6.49
C ARG A 5 7.24 10.25 -6.28
N CYS A 6 6.06 10.49 -6.84
CA CYS A 6 5.44 11.82 -6.81
C CYS A 6 4.36 11.98 -5.72
N ALA A 7 4.05 10.93 -4.95
CA ALA A 7 2.96 10.88 -3.97
C ALA A 7 1.57 11.19 -4.56
N ALA A 8 1.44 11.29 -5.88
CA ALA A 8 0.15 11.54 -6.52
C ALA A 8 -0.78 10.32 -6.34
N PRO A 9 -2.09 10.55 -6.18
CA PRO A 9 -3.07 9.49 -6.07
C PRO A 9 -3.14 8.68 -7.37
N ILE A 10 -3.21 7.36 -7.23
CA ILE A 10 -3.38 6.37 -8.30
C ILE A 10 -4.72 5.66 -8.07
N GLU A 11 -5.61 5.84 -9.05
CA GLU A 11 -6.85 5.07 -9.19
C GLU A 11 -6.59 3.90 -10.14
N THR A 12 -6.73 2.68 -9.64
CA THR A 12 -6.54 1.48 -10.46
C THR A 12 -7.47 0.37 -10.02
N GLU A 13 -7.86 -0.48 -10.97
CA GLU A 13 -8.70 -1.65 -10.71
C GLU A 13 -7.82 -2.79 -10.20
N ILE A 14 -8.08 -3.27 -8.98
CA ILE A 14 -7.39 -4.42 -8.41
C ILE A 14 -8.27 -5.66 -8.57
N LYS A 15 -7.75 -6.67 -9.27
CA LYS A 15 -8.38 -7.99 -9.40
C LYS A 15 -7.52 -9.02 -8.70
N PHE A 16 -8.13 -9.75 -7.77
CA PHE A 16 -7.48 -10.86 -7.08
C PHE A 16 -8.45 -12.01 -6.90
N ILE A 17 -7.90 -13.22 -6.84
CA ILE A 17 -8.64 -14.45 -6.59
C ILE A 17 -8.32 -14.89 -5.18
N ILE A 18 -9.35 -15.25 -4.43
CA ILE A 18 -9.21 -15.83 -3.10
C ILE A 18 -9.34 -17.34 -3.25
N ASP A 19 -8.35 -18.08 -2.75
CA ASP A 19 -8.41 -19.53 -2.57
C ASP A 19 -8.31 -19.81 -1.07
N GLU A 20 -9.32 -20.49 -0.52
CA GLU A 20 -9.47 -20.69 0.92
C GLU A 20 -9.01 -22.10 1.30
N GLN A 21 -7.95 -22.18 2.10
CA GLN A 21 -7.46 -23.43 2.68
C GLN A 21 -7.21 -23.23 4.16
N PHE A 22 -8.06 -23.82 5.01
CA PHE A 22 -7.96 -23.70 6.47
C PHE A 22 -7.99 -25.08 7.12
N ASN A 23 -7.31 -25.19 8.26
CA ASN A 23 -7.24 -26.42 9.03
C ASN A 23 -8.51 -26.56 9.88
N VAL A 24 -9.02 -27.80 9.97
CA VAL A 24 -10.15 -28.13 10.84
C VAL A 24 -9.77 -29.25 11.80
N LYS A 25 -10.28 -29.17 13.03
CA LYS A 25 -10.13 -30.18 14.08
C LYS A 25 -11.46 -30.87 14.35
N GLY A 26 -11.41 -32.19 14.44
CA GLY A 26 -12.59 -33.03 14.68
C GLY A 26 -13.01 -33.80 13.43
N ILE A 27 -14.09 -34.58 13.54
CA ILE A 27 -14.66 -35.35 12.44
C ILE A 27 -15.89 -34.58 11.95
N ALA A 28 -15.95 -34.29 10.65
CA ALA A 28 -17.17 -33.74 10.05
C ALA A 28 -18.27 -34.81 10.13
N SER A 29 -19.15 -34.70 11.12
CA SER A 29 -20.25 -35.63 11.29
C SER A 29 -21.30 -35.38 10.21
N SER A 30 -21.39 -36.28 9.23
CA SER A 30 -22.44 -36.23 8.21
C SER A 30 -23.80 -36.74 8.72
N LEU A 31 -23.85 -37.38 9.90
CA LEU A 31 -25.02 -38.15 10.37
C LEU A 31 -25.45 -37.90 11.82
N SER A 32 -24.67 -37.17 12.63
CA SER A 32 -24.94 -36.90 14.05
C SER A 32 -24.79 -35.41 14.35
N SER A 33 -25.74 -34.85 15.08
CA SER A 33 -25.76 -33.43 15.48
C SER A 33 -24.86 -33.10 16.69
N GLN A 34 -24.12 -34.09 17.21
CA GLN A 34 -23.37 -33.96 18.47
C GLN A 34 -21.89 -33.59 18.29
N ASP A 35 -21.29 -33.87 17.12
CA ASP A 35 -19.87 -33.57 16.85
C ASP A 35 -19.73 -32.79 15.54
N TYR A 36 -19.06 -31.63 15.60
CA TYR A 36 -18.75 -30.81 14.42
C TYR A 36 -17.25 -30.57 14.32
N ALA A 37 -16.73 -30.60 13.09
CA ALA A 37 -15.39 -30.10 12.82
C ALA A 37 -15.36 -28.59 13.12
N ARG A 38 -14.33 -28.15 13.84
CA ARG A 38 -14.12 -26.74 14.16
C ARG A 38 -12.87 -26.21 13.48
N VAL A 39 -12.91 -24.96 13.02
CA VAL A 39 -11.72 -24.34 12.43
C VAL A 39 -10.65 -24.18 13.51
N VAL A 40 -9.39 -24.44 13.13
CA VAL A 40 -8.24 -24.22 14.01
C VAL A 40 -7.72 -22.82 13.76
N ASP A 41 -7.79 -21.98 14.79
CA ASP A 41 -7.35 -20.59 14.73
C ASP A 41 -5.85 -20.52 15.05
N ASP A 42 -5.02 -20.91 14.07
CA ASP A 42 -3.55 -20.93 14.18
C ASP A 42 -2.89 -19.63 13.64
N GLU A 43 -3.68 -18.71 13.08
CA GLU A 43 -3.16 -17.47 12.49
C GLU A 43 -3.02 -16.33 13.51
N PRO A 44 -2.01 -15.45 13.36
CA PRO A 44 -1.80 -14.33 14.27
C PRO A 44 -2.93 -13.27 14.18
N PHE A 45 -3.68 -13.26 13.07
CA PHE A 45 -4.86 -12.43 12.88
C PHE A 45 -6.07 -13.35 12.68
N PRO A 46 -7.15 -13.18 13.47
CA PRO A 46 -8.31 -14.06 13.39
C PRO A 46 -9.03 -13.87 12.06
N LEU A 47 -9.23 -14.98 11.34
CA LEU A 47 -10.05 -15.05 10.13
C LEU A 47 -11.42 -15.66 10.38
N PHE A 48 -11.61 -16.27 11.55
CA PHE A 48 -12.84 -16.95 11.92
C PHE A 48 -13.33 -16.50 13.29
N GLU A 49 -14.65 -16.40 13.43
CA GLU A 49 -15.32 -16.36 14.72
C GLU A 49 -16.03 -17.71 14.91
N GLU A 50 -15.40 -18.59 15.70
CA GLU A 50 -15.75 -20.00 15.81
C GLU A 50 -15.63 -20.75 14.46
N ASN A 51 -16.76 -21.02 13.79
CA ASN A 51 -16.84 -21.66 12.47
C ASN A 51 -17.33 -20.69 11.39
N ASN A 52 -17.47 -19.40 11.71
CA ASN A 52 -17.92 -18.39 10.76
C ASN A 52 -16.73 -17.64 10.21
N LEU A 53 -16.60 -17.61 8.89
CA LEU A 53 -15.56 -16.85 8.20
C LEU A 53 -15.84 -15.35 8.31
N MET A 54 -14.85 -14.59 8.76
CA MET A 54 -14.87 -13.14 8.78
C MET A 54 -14.53 -12.61 7.39
N VAL A 55 -15.53 -12.50 6.51
CA VAL A 55 -15.36 -12.10 5.10
C VAL A 55 -14.58 -10.78 4.95
N GLU A 56 -14.83 -9.80 5.82
CA GLU A 56 -14.11 -8.53 5.80
C GLU A 56 -12.60 -8.69 6.06
N ALA A 57 -12.22 -9.55 7.01
CA ALA A 57 -10.82 -9.82 7.32
C ALA A 57 -10.12 -10.51 6.14
N LEU A 58 -10.80 -11.49 5.54
CA LEU A 58 -10.29 -12.22 4.37
C LEU A 58 -10.13 -11.30 3.15
N LEU A 59 -11.14 -10.49 2.82
CA LEU A 59 -11.07 -9.54 1.72
C LEU A 59 -9.95 -8.51 1.94
N ARG A 60 -9.79 -8.03 3.18
CA ARG A 60 -8.72 -7.12 3.54
C ARG A 60 -7.35 -7.74 3.34
N GLN A 61 -7.13 -8.99 3.78
CA GLN A 61 -5.86 -9.68 3.60
C GLN A 61 -5.57 -9.94 2.12
N GLY A 62 -6.55 -10.43 1.36
CA GLY A 62 -6.42 -10.65 -0.08
C GLY A 62 -6.09 -9.36 -0.83
N LEU A 63 -6.75 -8.26 -0.47
CA LEU A 63 -6.46 -6.94 -1.03
C LEU A 63 -5.04 -6.46 -0.69
N LEU A 64 -4.60 -6.63 0.57
CA LEU A 64 -3.25 -6.26 0.99
C LEU A 64 -2.17 -7.03 0.22
N LEU A 65 -2.39 -8.32 -0.02
CA LEU A 65 -1.47 -9.16 -0.79
C LEU A 65 -1.47 -8.84 -2.29
N ALA A 66 -2.62 -8.42 -2.83
CA ALA A 66 -2.77 -8.06 -4.23
C ALA A 66 -2.26 -6.65 -4.56
N MET A 67 -2.16 -5.76 -3.56
CA MET A 67 -1.66 -4.41 -3.76
C MET A 67 -0.15 -4.41 -4.03
N PRO A 68 0.33 -3.61 -5.00
CA PRO A 68 1.76 -3.42 -5.22
C PRO A 68 2.38 -2.69 -4.02
N ASP A 69 3.51 -3.20 -3.53
CA ASP A 69 4.26 -2.62 -2.40
C ASP A 69 4.79 -1.20 -2.72
N GLN A 70 5.20 -0.99 -3.97
CA GLN A 70 5.64 0.31 -4.49
C GLN A 70 4.87 0.67 -5.75
N PRO A 71 3.66 1.23 -5.63
CA PRO A 71 2.88 1.62 -6.78
C PRO A 71 3.57 2.77 -7.52
N LEU A 72 3.64 2.67 -8.83
CA LEU A 72 4.13 3.73 -9.69
C LEU A 72 3.00 4.23 -10.59
N CYS A 73 2.98 5.54 -10.84
CA CYS A 73 2.06 6.16 -11.78
C CYS A 73 2.37 5.76 -13.24
N THR A 74 3.63 5.44 -13.52
CA THR A 74 4.13 4.83 -14.75
C THR A 74 4.52 3.39 -14.45
N ASN A 75 4.27 2.44 -15.36
CA ASN A 75 4.66 1.03 -15.15
C ASN A 75 6.20 0.81 -15.14
N SER A 76 7.00 1.88 -15.13
CA SER A 76 8.46 1.88 -15.12
C SER A 76 9.01 3.01 -14.25
N TRP A 77 10.20 2.77 -13.67
CA TRP A 77 11.01 3.76 -12.96
C TRP A 77 11.72 4.75 -13.90
N ASP A 78 11.98 4.35 -15.14
CA ASP A 78 12.76 5.14 -16.10
C ASP A 78 11.95 6.29 -16.71
N GLU A 79 10.62 6.21 -16.66
CA GLU A 79 9.72 7.22 -17.18
C GLU A 79 9.43 8.29 -16.13
N PRO A 80 9.40 9.59 -16.48
CA PRO A 80 9.03 10.63 -15.52
C PRO A 80 7.57 10.46 -15.06
N CYS A 81 7.28 10.83 -13.81
CA CYS A 81 5.91 10.84 -13.31
C CYS A 81 5.06 11.84 -14.14
N PRO A 82 3.82 11.52 -14.51
CA PRO A 82 2.96 12.41 -15.28
C PRO A 82 2.43 13.58 -14.43
N VAL A 83 2.55 13.47 -13.10
CA VAL A 83 2.22 14.53 -12.16
C VAL A 83 3.52 15.05 -11.58
N ASP A 84 3.82 16.32 -11.88
CA ASP A 84 4.94 17.03 -11.28
C ASP A 84 4.62 17.30 -9.81
N ALA A 85 5.36 16.67 -8.90
CA ALA A 85 5.23 16.91 -7.46
C ALA A 85 5.43 18.40 -7.09
N SER A 86 6.13 19.16 -7.94
CA SER A 86 6.29 20.61 -7.80
C SER A 86 4.99 21.40 -7.96
N GLU A 87 4.03 20.92 -8.76
CA GLU A 87 2.74 21.61 -8.95
C GLU A 87 1.82 21.45 -7.74
N GLN A 88 1.92 20.34 -7.01
CA GLN A 88 1.14 20.12 -5.78
C GLN A 88 1.70 20.91 -4.59
N THR A 89 2.99 21.26 -4.62
CA THR A 89 3.60 22.21 -3.67
C THR A 89 3.45 23.68 -4.08
N ASN A 90 2.62 24.00 -5.07
CA ASN A 90 2.38 25.37 -5.53
C ASN A 90 1.44 26.16 -4.59
N GLY A 91 1.52 25.91 -3.28
CA GLY A 91 1.36 27.00 -2.33
C GLY A 91 2.55 27.91 -2.57
N GLN A 92 2.35 28.96 -3.37
CA GLN A 92 3.33 30.00 -3.72
C GLN A 92 4.45 30.04 -2.68
N ARG A 93 5.58 29.40 -2.96
CA ARG A 93 6.81 29.74 -2.24
C ARG A 93 7.10 31.14 -2.71
N VAL A 94 6.60 32.12 -1.98
CA VAL A 94 7.11 33.47 -2.03
C VAL A 94 8.59 33.28 -1.77
N GLU A 95 9.40 33.45 -2.81
CA GLU A 95 10.84 33.61 -2.68
C GLU A 95 11.11 34.93 -1.96
N GLU A 96 10.62 35.08 -0.73
CA GLU A 96 11.24 35.97 0.22
C GLU A 96 12.57 35.31 0.52
N SER A 97 13.61 35.85 -0.11
CA SER A 97 15.00 35.56 0.19
C SER A 97 15.17 35.60 1.70
N ARG A 98 15.15 34.42 2.32
CA ARG A 98 15.36 34.27 3.74
C ARG A 98 16.75 34.83 4.05
N PRO A 99 16.87 35.87 4.87
CA PRO A 99 18.16 36.55 5.08
C PRO A 99 19.23 35.60 5.61
N GLU A 100 18.84 34.54 6.32
CA GLU A 100 19.74 33.49 6.81
C GLU A 100 20.40 32.66 5.68
N PHE A 101 19.84 32.63 4.47
CA PHE A 101 20.38 31.91 3.31
C PHE A 101 21.04 32.84 2.28
N ALA A 102 21.10 34.16 2.53
CA ALA A 102 21.71 35.12 1.61
C ALA A 102 23.21 34.86 1.37
N SER A 103 23.92 34.37 2.38
CA SER A 103 25.35 34.01 2.27
C SER A 103 25.59 32.83 1.34
N LEU A 104 24.61 31.91 1.23
CA LEU A 104 24.70 30.67 0.47
C LEU A 104 24.39 30.87 -1.02
N GLN A 105 23.74 31.98 -1.40
CA GLN A 105 23.53 32.34 -2.81
C GLN A 105 24.85 32.55 -3.56
N ASN A 106 25.92 32.94 -2.86
CA ASN A 106 27.23 33.15 -3.48
C ASN A 106 27.91 31.84 -3.91
N LEU A 107 27.46 30.68 -3.41
CA LEU A 107 27.99 29.36 -3.72
C LEU A 107 27.32 28.69 -4.93
N LEU A 108 26.25 29.30 -5.48
CA LEU A 108 25.57 28.83 -6.69
C LEU A 108 26.25 29.30 -7.97
N LYS A 109 27.27 30.15 -7.88
CA LYS A 109 28.07 30.54 -9.04
C LYS A 109 29.00 29.37 -9.36
N PRO A 110 28.93 28.78 -10.56
CA PRO A 110 29.90 27.78 -10.95
C PRO A 110 31.28 28.44 -10.91
N GLU A 111 32.23 27.81 -10.21
CA GLU A 111 33.63 28.18 -10.30
C GLU A 111 34.02 28.02 -11.78
N GLU A 112 34.22 29.15 -12.47
CA GLU A 112 34.88 29.14 -13.78
C GLU A 112 36.27 28.52 -13.61
N GLU A 113 36.55 27.56 -14.47
CA GLU A 113 37.76 26.76 -14.53
C GLU A 113 39.04 27.62 -14.62
N ALA A 114 40.02 27.28 -13.77
CA ALA A 114 41.47 27.60 -13.84
C ALA A 114 41.97 28.99 -13.38
#